data_AF-A0A3D1ZLU0-F1
#
_entry.id   AF-A0A3D1ZLU0-F1
#
_cell.length_a   1.000
_cell.length_b   1.000
_cell.length_c   1.000
_cell.angle_alpha   90.00
_cell.angle_beta   90.00
_cell.angle_gamma   90.00
#
_symmetry.space_group_name_H-M   'P 1'
#
loop_
_entity.id
_entity.type
_entity.pdbx_description
1 polymer ?
#
loop_
_entity_poly.entity_id
_entity_poly.type
_entity_poly.pdbx_seq_one_letter_code
_entity_poly.pdbx_strand_id
1 'polypeptide(L)' 'SAPLPNMCFCPTGGIGLHNYQAYLAIPQVACVGSSAVVPSLAALRSDRSDLVAMFKKVYAPLN' A
#
# COMPACT_ATOMS: atom_id res chain seq x y z
N SER A 1 16.57 21.87 -1.17
CA SER A 1 16.02 21.76 0.20
C SER A 1 14.60 21.24 0.11
N ALA A 2 14.28 20.15 0.82
CA ALA A 2 12.89 19.70 0.94
C ALA A 2 12.15 20.60 1.95
N PRO A 3 10.90 21.01 1.69
CA PRO A 3 10.20 21.99 2.52
C PRO A 3 9.92 21.53 3.96
N LEU A 4 9.99 20.22 4.24
CA LEU A 4 9.69 19.62 5.55
C LEU A 4 10.60 18.38 5.80
N PRO A 5 11.88 18.56 6.16
CA PRO A 5 12.87 17.47 6.18
C PRO A 5 12.65 16.41 7.27
N ASN A 6 11.94 16.76 8.34
CA ASN A 6 11.71 15.89 9.51
C ASN A 6 10.30 15.29 9.56
N MET A 7 9.44 15.60 8.58
CA MET A 7 8.07 15.06 8.57
C MET A 7 8.04 13.68 7.94
N CYS A 8 7.15 12.85 8.46
CA CYS A 8 6.85 11.55 7.91
C CYS A 8 5.44 11.56 7.30
N PHE A 9 5.28 10.90 6.17
CA PHE A 9 4.05 10.88 5.38
C PHE A 9 3.53 9.45 5.23
N CYS A 10 2.21 9.34 5.15
CA CYS A 10 1.52 8.12 4.74
C CYS A 10 0.49 8.47 3.67
N PRO A 11 0.90 8.54 2.39
CA PRO A 11 -0.01 8.90 1.31
C PRO A 11 -1.09 7.83 1.11
N THR A 12 -2.29 8.29 0.72
CA THR A 12 -3.48 7.46 0.48
C THR A 12 -4.25 7.94 -0.73
N GLY A 13 -4.95 7.03 -1.42
CA GLY A 13 -5.78 7.36 -2.58
C GLY A 13 -5.00 7.37 -3.90
N GLY A 14 -5.49 6.63 -4.90
CA GLY A 14 -4.79 6.45 -6.18
C GLY A 14 -3.53 5.56 -6.12
N ILE A 15 -3.22 4.99 -4.95
CA ILE A 15 -2.09 4.07 -4.76
C ILE A 15 -2.55 2.64 -5.01
N GLY A 16 -1.74 1.85 -5.71
CA GLY A 16 -1.96 0.42 -5.98
C GLY A 16 -0.66 -0.31 -6.34
N LEU A 17 -0.77 -1.55 -6.81
CA LEU A 17 0.39 -2.41 -7.13
C LEU A 17 1.38 -1.77 -8.13
N HIS A 18 0.92 -0.84 -8.96
CA HIS A 18 1.71 -0.19 -10.00
C HIS A 18 2.61 0.96 -9.49
N ASN A 19 2.34 1.53 -8.31
CA ASN A 19 3.05 2.73 -7.83
C ASN A 19 3.43 2.74 -6.34
N TYR A 20 2.94 1.79 -5.52
CA TYR A 20 3.16 1.81 -4.08
C TYR A 20 4.65 1.78 -3.69
N GLN A 21 5.48 1.04 -4.43
CA GLN A 21 6.93 0.98 -4.20
C GLN A 21 7.63 2.32 -4.46
N ALA A 22 7.15 3.09 -5.45
CA ALA A 22 7.71 4.41 -5.74
C ALA A 22 7.47 5.39 -4.57
N TYR A 23 6.31 5.28 -3.91
CA TYR A 23 6.05 6.04 -2.69
C TYR A 23 6.90 5.56 -1.51
N LEU A 24 7.02 4.25 -1.29
CA LEU A 24 7.81 3.69 -0.19
C LEU A 24 9.33 3.94 -0.34
N ALA A 25 9.82 4.15 -1.56
CA ALA A 25 11.21 4.52 -1.81
C ALA A 25 11.55 5.95 -1.33
N ILE A 26 10.55 6.79 -1.04
CA ILE A 26 10.75 8.14 -0.52
C ILE A 26 11.10 8.03 0.97
N PRO A 27 12.26 8.54 1.44
CA PRO A 27 12.70 8.35 2.83
C PRO A 27 11.73 8.90 3.89
N GLN A 28 10.92 9.90 3.54
CA GLN A 28 9.93 10.48 4.42
C GLN A 28 8.60 9.71 4.43
N VAL A 29 8.41 8.70 3.59
CA VAL A 29 7.16 7.92 3.54
C VAL A 29 7.32 6.66 4.37
N ALA A 30 6.62 6.59 5.51
CA ALA A 30 6.65 5.40 6.38
C ALA A 30 5.72 4.29 5.89
N CYS A 31 4.60 4.66 5.26
CA CYS A 31 3.56 3.71 4.89
C CYS A 31 2.71 4.22 3.73
N VAL A 32 1.95 3.33 3.10
CA VAL A 32 1.01 3.70 2.04
C VAL A 32 -0.33 3.02 2.27
N GLY A 33 -1.41 3.77 2.07
CA GLY A 33 -2.78 3.23 2.16
C GLY A 33 -3.41 3.06 0.78
N SER A 34 -3.99 1.90 0.53
CA SER A 34 -4.69 1.61 -0.74
C SER A 34 -5.96 0.80 -0.51
N SER A 35 -7.08 1.33 -1.01
CA SER A 35 -8.34 0.57 -1.11
C SER A 35 -8.32 -0.47 -2.23
N ALA A 36 -7.38 -0.38 -3.18
CA ALA A 36 -7.28 -1.35 -4.28
C ALA A 36 -6.84 -2.75 -3.80
N VAL A 37 -6.21 -2.81 -2.62
CA VAL A 37 -5.80 -4.05 -1.94
C VAL A 37 -7.03 -4.84 -1.48
N VAL A 38 -8.07 -4.15 -0.99
CA VAL A 38 -9.34 -4.76 -0.57
C VAL A 38 -10.49 -4.04 -1.28
N PRO A 39 -10.89 -4.48 -2.48
CA PRO A 39 -11.70 -3.67 -3.40
C PRO A 39 -13.15 -3.51 -2.96
N SER A 40 -13.67 -4.35 -2.06
CA SER A 40 -15.04 -4.20 -1.55
C SER A 40 -15.26 -4.94 -0.23
N LEU A 41 -16.30 -4.51 0.50
CA LEU A 41 -16.81 -5.22 1.68
C LEU A 41 -17.32 -6.64 1.34
N ALA A 42 -17.78 -6.85 0.10
CA ALA A 42 -18.18 -8.16 -0.39
C ALA A 42 -16.97 -9.10 -0.51
N ALA A 43 -15.82 -8.61 -1.00
CA ALA A 43 -14.58 -9.38 -1.04
C ALA A 43 -14.11 -9.79 0.36
N LEU A 44 -14.30 -8.94 1.37
CA LEU A 44 -14.02 -9.28 2.78
C LEU A 44 -14.95 -10.36 3.37
N ARG A 45 -16.16 -10.47 2.85
CA ARG A 45 -17.18 -11.45 3.31
C ARG A 45 -17.15 -12.75 2.50
N SER A 46 -16.48 -12.75 1.36
CA SER A 46 -16.30 -13.90 0.47
C SER A 46 -15.12 -14.77 0.93
N ASP A 47 -14.68 -15.68 0.05
CA ASP A 47 -13.55 -16.57 0.27
C ASP A 47 -12.25 -15.80 0.64
N ARG A 48 -11.69 -16.12 1.80
CA ARG A 48 -10.47 -15.50 2.35
C ARG A 48 -9.21 -15.86 1.56
N SER A 49 -9.28 -16.90 0.75
CA SER A 49 -8.16 -17.41 -0.06
C SER A 49 -7.62 -16.35 -1.02
N ASP A 50 -8.52 -15.64 -1.69
CA ASP A 50 -8.15 -14.59 -2.66
C ASP A 50 -7.50 -13.38 -1.99
N LEU A 51 -8.01 -12.99 -0.82
CA LEU A 51 -7.43 -11.91 -0.02
C LEU A 51 -6.02 -12.28 0.46
N VAL A 52 -5.84 -13.50 0.96
CA VAL A 52 -4.51 -13.99 1.40
C VAL A 52 -3.54 -14.05 0.22
N ALA A 53 -3.99 -14.50 -0.96
CA ALA A 53 -3.16 -14.51 -2.17
C ALA A 53 -2.77 -13.08 -2.59
N MET A 54 -3.69 -12.12 -2.49
CA MET A 54 -3.42 -10.71 -2.76
C MET A 54 -2.42 -10.14 -1.76
N PHE A 55 -2.57 -10.41 -0.46
CA PHE A 55 -1.61 -9.96 0.55
C PHE A 55 -0.22 -10.56 0.29
N LYS A 56 -0.14 -11.85 -0.03
CA LYS A 56 1.14 -12.48 -0.42
C LYS A 56 1.80 -11.75 -1.59
N LYS A 57 1.06 -11.30 -2.60
CA LYS A 57 1.62 -10.51 -3.72
C LYS A 57 2.16 -9.16 -3.27
N VAL A 58 1.50 -8.49 -2.33
CA VAL A 58 1.93 -7.20 -1.78
C VAL A 58 3.16 -7.34 -0.87
N TYR A 59 3.22 -8.39 -0.05
CA TYR A 59 4.29 -8.58 0.94
C TYR A 59 5.50 -9.38 0.42
N ALA A 60 5.38 -10.14 -0.68
CA ALA A 60 6.46 -11.00 -1.19
C ALA A 60 7.77 -10.27 -1.57
N PRO A 61 7.79 -9.00 -2.00
CA PRO A 61 9.04 -8.31 -2.34
C PRO A 61 9.48 -7.24 -1.33
N LEU A 62 8.92 -7.19 -0.11
CA LEU A 62 9.35 -6.24 0.92
C LEU A 62 10.62 -6.75 1.60
N ASN A 63 11.77 -6.50 0.97
CA ASN A 63 13.09 -6.54 1.62
C ASN A 63 13.45 -5.15 2.13
#